data_AF-A0AAV6BZX8-F1
#
_entry.id   AF-A0AAV6BZX8-F1
#
_cell.length_a   1.000
_cell.length_b   1.000
_cell.length_c   1.000
_cell.angle_alpha   90.00
_cell.angle_beta   90.00
_cell.angle_gamma   90.00
#
_symmetry.space_group_name_H-M   'P 1'
#
loop_
_entity.id
_entity.type
_entity.pdbx_description
1 polymer ?
#
loop_
_entity_poly.entity_id
_entity_poly.type
_entity_poly.pdbx_seq_one_letter_code
_entity_poly.pdbx_strand_id
1 'polypeptide(L)'
;MTHLSFIAFGLLIGTAVVAGFFAYLYSLKRQTYQIIWTAAWALFSVYFLSRVPLPAANGLSIHVALGEWIFALAALFFFLGAQLYSQREPWLLAAGSIAAAVLVWALLYWKTWLGVPPGVGTALILFATSLVFFQESRRQETLAERLLAVTFGGWAILQFSLIVARDSESLQQVGLWAMSAVPAAFVAILMVMALYEEEKRRVERNMLALSNLNLATSSFVGGEIQRMLAQALDRVLGVVRIPAGALFLHHGDPQGPTS
;
A
#
# COMPACT_ATOMS: atom_id res chain seq x y z
N MET A 1 -1.17 12.37 33.10
CA MET A 1 -2.09 12.57 31.95
C MET A 1 -1.44 13.30 30.79
N THR A 2 -0.64 14.34 31.01
CA THR A 2 -0.01 15.15 29.95
C THR A 2 0.92 14.36 29.01
N HIS A 3 1.84 13.54 29.54
CA HIS A 3 2.79 12.77 28.71
C HIS A 3 2.14 11.79 27.73
N LEU A 4 1.05 11.14 28.13
CA LEU A 4 0.30 10.21 27.28
C LEU A 4 -0.36 10.92 26.10
N SER A 5 -0.97 12.08 26.36
CA SER A 5 -1.56 12.90 25.32
C SER A 5 -0.49 13.38 24.34
N PHE A 6 0.68 13.82 24.82
CA PHE A 6 1.79 14.24 23.95
C PHE A 6 2.27 13.12 23.02
N ILE A 7 2.43 11.89 23.53
CA ILE A 7 2.83 10.74 22.70
C ILE A 7 1.74 10.45 21.66
N ALA A 8 0.47 10.39 22.05
CA ALA A 8 -0.65 10.14 21.14
C ALA A 8 -0.74 11.21 20.04
N PHE A 9 -0.58 12.50 20.38
CA PHE A 9 -0.53 13.59 19.41
C PHE A 9 0.67 13.49 18.48
N GLY A 10 1.86 13.15 19.02
CA GLY A 10 3.05 12.93 18.19
C GLY A 10 2.85 11.82 17.16
N LEU A 11 2.25 10.70 17.58
CA LEU A 11 1.94 9.57 16.69
C LEU A 11 0.85 9.89 15.67
N LEU A 12 -0.19 10.62 16.08
CA LEU A 12 -1.23 11.15 15.19
C LEU A 12 -0.62 12.02 14.11
N ILE A 13 0.20 13.01 14.49
CA ILE A 13 0.84 13.92 13.54
C ILE A 13 1.78 13.13 12.61
N GLY A 14 2.62 12.25 13.17
CA GLY A 14 3.55 11.44 12.37
C GLY A 14 2.83 10.58 11.33
N THR A 15 1.76 9.90 11.71
CA THR A 15 0.98 9.05 10.79
C THR A 15 0.13 9.85 9.82
N ALA A 16 -0.37 11.03 10.21
CA ALA A 16 -1.02 11.96 9.30
C ALA A 16 -0.06 12.51 8.23
N VAL A 17 1.19 12.80 8.59
CA VAL A 17 2.24 13.19 7.64
C VAL A 17 2.53 12.04 6.67
N VAL A 18 2.61 10.80 7.15
CA VAL A 18 2.76 9.62 6.27
C VAL A 18 1.58 9.50 5.32
N ALA A 19 0.34 9.70 5.80
CA ALA A 19 -0.84 9.74 4.93
C ALA A 19 -0.73 10.82 3.85
N GLY A 20 -0.34 12.05 4.23
CA GLY A 20 -0.10 13.14 3.30
C GLY A 20 1.00 12.85 2.27
N PHE A 21 2.05 12.16 2.69
CA PHE A 21 3.12 11.71 1.79
C PHE A 21 2.62 10.70 0.75
N PHE A 22 1.83 9.70 1.16
CA PHE A 22 1.22 8.77 0.20
C PHE A 22 0.17 9.45 -0.72
N ALA A 23 -0.56 10.45 -0.21
CA ALA A 23 -1.46 11.26 -1.03
C ALA A 23 -0.70 12.05 -2.10
N TYR A 24 0.46 12.60 -1.73
CA TYR A 24 1.36 13.27 -2.66
C TYR A 24 1.90 12.30 -3.71
N LEU A 25 2.39 11.11 -3.32
CA LEU A 25 2.82 10.08 -4.27
C LEU A 25 1.69 9.67 -5.23
N TYR A 26 0.45 9.55 -4.73
CA TYR A 26 -0.71 9.29 -5.56
C TYR A 26 -0.95 10.40 -6.59
N SER A 27 -0.75 11.67 -6.23
CA SER A 27 -0.88 12.78 -7.18
C SER A 27 0.12 12.69 -8.35
N LEU A 28 1.31 12.12 -8.10
CA LEU A 28 2.37 11.94 -9.10
C LEU A 28 2.14 10.70 -9.97
N LYS A 29 1.86 9.55 -9.36
CA LYS A 29 1.83 8.24 -10.05
C LYS A 29 0.42 7.79 -10.45
N ARG A 30 -0.63 8.32 -9.82
CA ARG A 30 -2.05 7.98 -10.04
C ARG A 30 -2.36 6.47 -9.97
N GLN A 31 -1.62 5.72 -9.15
CA GLN A 31 -1.85 4.28 -8.98
C GLN A 31 -2.86 4.01 -7.86
N THR A 32 -3.87 3.19 -8.15
CA THR A 32 -5.02 2.97 -7.25
C THR A 32 -4.63 2.43 -5.89
N TYR A 33 -3.61 1.59 -5.75
CA TYR A 33 -3.23 1.09 -4.41
C TYR A 33 -2.71 2.22 -3.51
N GLN A 34 -2.11 3.28 -4.06
CA GLN A 34 -1.58 4.39 -3.25
C GLN A 34 -2.69 5.19 -2.55
N ILE A 35 -3.88 5.30 -3.15
CA ILE A 35 -5.04 5.93 -2.49
C ILE A 35 -5.56 5.07 -1.34
N ILE A 36 -5.55 3.75 -1.50
CA ILE A 36 -5.95 2.80 -0.45
C ILE A 36 -4.95 2.87 0.72
N TRP A 37 -3.66 2.92 0.42
CA TRP A 37 -2.61 3.11 1.42
C TRP A 37 -2.72 4.46 2.14
N THR A 38 -3.05 5.53 1.42
CA THR A 38 -3.34 6.84 2.01
C THR A 38 -4.51 6.76 3.00
N ALA A 39 -5.59 6.09 2.62
CA ALA A 39 -6.75 5.89 3.49
C ALA A 39 -6.40 5.03 4.71
N ALA A 40 -5.57 3.99 4.56
CA ALA A 40 -5.07 3.19 5.68
C ALA A 40 -4.34 4.05 6.71
N TRP A 41 -3.41 4.89 6.26
CA TRP A 41 -2.65 5.79 7.13
C TRP A 41 -3.51 6.89 7.77
N ALA A 42 -4.50 7.41 7.03
CA ALA A 42 -5.44 8.40 7.57
C ALA A 42 -6.33 7.78 8.66
N LEU A 43 -6.84 6.56 8.47
CA LEU A 43 -7.58 5.85 9.52
C LEU A 43 -6.68 5.53 10.71
N PHE A 44 -5.43 5.14 10.46
CA PHE A 44 -4.47 4.85 11.52
C PHE A 44 -4.10 6.09 12.33
N SER A 45 -4.07 7.28 11.73
CA SER A 45 -3.87 8.53 12.48
C SER A 45 -5.08 8.87 13.34
N VAL A 46 -6.30 8.66 12.82
CA VAL A 46 -7.55 8.86 13.57
C VAL A 46 -7.64 7.91 14.76
N TYR A 47 -7.14 6.68 14.63
CA TYR A 47 -7.06 5.74 15.76
C TYR A 47 -6.32 6.33 16.97
N PHE A 48 -5.26 7.13 16.78
CA PHE A 48 -4.57 7.76 17.91
C PHE A 48 -5.41 8.79 18.66
N LEU A 49 -6.45 9.40 18.05
CA LEU A 49 -7.40 10.24 18.80
C LEU A 49 -8.17 9.43 19.84
N SER A 50 -8.50 8.17 19.54
CA SER A 50 -9.25 7.30 20.47
C SER A 50 -8.46 6.96 21.75
N ARG A 51 -7.15 7.21 21.75
CA ARG A 51 -6.24 6.94 22.86
C ARG A 51 -5.95 8.17 23.72
N VAL A 52 -6.43 9.35 23.33
CA VAL A 52 -6.36 10.54 24.17
C VAL A 52 -7.39 10.35 25.30
N PRO A 53 -6.96 10.28 26.58
CA PRO A 53 -7.87 10.08 27.69
C PRO A 53 -8.78 11.31 27.81
N LEU A 54 -10.04 11.16 27.42
CA LEU A 54 -11.07 12.16 27.72
C LEU A 54 -11.50 11.98 29.19
N PRO A 55 -11.76 13.07 29.93
CA PRO A 55 -12.34 12.97 31.26
C PRO A 55 -13.74 12.35 31.14
N ALA A 56 -13.83 11.04 31.34
CA ALA A 56 -15.07 10.28 31.25
C ALA A 56 -15.67 10.11 32.65
N ALA A 57 -16.93 10.50 32.79
CA ALA A 57 -17.68 10.44 34.05
C ALA A 57 -18.07 9.02 34.48
N ASN A 58 -18.01 8.00 33.62
CA ASN A 58 -18.38 6.61 33.92
C ASN A 58 -17.64 5.60 33.02
N GLY A 59 -17.37 4.40 33.54
CA GLY A 59 -16.49 3.36 32.99
C GLY A 59 -16.71 2.93 31.54
N LEU A 60 -15.66 2.31 30.96
CA LEU A 60 -15.54 1.76 29.59
C LEU A 60 -16.32 2.53 28.54
N SER A 61 -15.70 3.59 28.07
CA SER A 61 -16.31 4.51 27.14
C SER A 61 -16.31 3.98 25.70
N ILE A 62 -17.43 4.18 25.00
CA ILE A 62 -17.65 3.82 23.59
C ILE A 62 -16.52 4.29 22.65
N HIS A 63 -15.78 5.36 23.01
CA HIS A 63 -14.64 5.85 22.23
C HIS A 63 -13.52 4.81 22.08
N VAL A 64 -13.28 3.96 23.09
CA VAL A 64 -12.24 2.92 23.01
C VAL A 64 -12.63 1.83 22.02
N ALA A 65 -13.90 1.40 22.03
CA ALA A 65 -14.41 0.39 21.12
C ALA A 65 -14.42 0.89 19.66
N LEU A 66 -14.81 2.14 19.44
CA LEU A 66 -14.71 2.77 18.11
C LEU A 66 -13.26 2.90 17.65
N GLY A 67 -12.32 3.18 18.57
CA GLY A 67 -10.89 3.18 18.28
C GLY A 67 -10.39 1.85 17.73
N GLU A 68 -10.70 0.75 18.42
CA GLU A 68 -10.33 -0.61 17.97
C GLU A 68 -10.91 -0.94 16.58
N TRP A 69 -12.15 -0.52 16.31
CA TRP A 69 -12.76 -0.69 15.00
C TRP A 69 -12.07 0.14 13.91
N ILE A 70 -11.72 1.40 14.19
CA ILE A 70 -10.97 2.25 13.26
C ILE A 70 -9.58 1.65 12.96
N PHE A 71 -8.93 1.06 13.97
CA PHE A 71 -7.66 0.37 13.75
C PHE A 71 -7.81 -0.89 12.89
N ALA A 72 -8.87 -1.68 13.11
CA ALA A 72 -9.19 -2.82 12.26
C ALA A 72 -9.48 -2.41 10.81
N LEU A 73 -10.19 -1.29 10.62
CA LEU A 73 -10.40 -0.69 9.31
C LEU A 73 -9.07 -0.31 8.67
N ALA A 74 -8.17 0.38 9.38
CA ALA A 74 -6.84 0.71 8.86
C ALA A 74 -6.07 -0.55 8.40
N ALA A 75 -6.10 -1.62 9.20
CA ALA A 75 -5.49 -2.91 8.84
C ALA A 75 -6.13 -3.53 7.58
N LEU A 76 -7.46 -3.45 7.42
CA LEU A 76 -8.16 -3.89 6.23
C LEU A 76 -7.75 -3.10 4.98
N PHE A 77 -7.57 -1.79 5.10
CA PHE A 77 -7.06 -0.97 3.99
C PHE A 77 -5.61 -1.34 3.65
N PHE A 78 -4.75 -1.62 4.63
CA PHE A 78 -3.41 -2.17 4.35
C PHE A 78 -3.48 -3.51 3.61
N PHE A 79 -4.39 -4.39 4.01
CA PHE A 79 -4.60 -5.68 3.34
C PHE A 79 -5.08 -5.52 1.90
N LEU A 80 -6.10 -4.70 1.65
CA LEU A 80 -6.59 -4.39 0.30
C LEU A 80 -5.51 -3.71 -0.55
N GLY A 81 -4.73 -2.81 0.06
CA GLY A 81 -3.59 -2.16 -0.58
C GLY A 81 -2.51 -3.17 -0.98
N ALA A 82 -2.24 -4.17 -0.14
CA ALA A 82 -1.31 -5.26 -0.45
C ALA A 82 -1.84 -6.17 -1.57
N GLN A 83 -3.13 -6.52 -1.56
CA GLN A 83 -3.73 -7.30 -2.65
C GLN A 83 -3.60 -6.59 -4.00
N LEU A 84 -3.91 -5.29 -4.02
CA LEU A 84 -3.86 -4.49 -5.25
C LEU A 84 -2.42 -4.24 -5.72
N TYR A 85 -1.47 -4.10 -4.78
CA TYR A 85 -0.04 -4.05 -5.07
C TYR A 85 0.46 -5.35 -5.74
N SER A 86 0.05 -6.51 -5.22
CA SER A 86 0.35 -7.83 -5.80
C SER A 86 -0.47 -8.18 -7.06
N GLN A 87 -1.17 -7.21 -7.67
CA GLN A 87 -2.01 -7.38 -8.85
C GLN A 87 -3.09 -8.47 -8.70
N ARG A 88 -3.56 -8.72 -7.48
CA ARG A 88 -4.67 -9.63 -7.20
C ARG A 88 -5.99 -8.86 -7.21
N GLU A 89 -7.08 -9.55 -7.55
CA GLU A 89 -8.40 -8.96 -7.45
C GLU A 89 -8.74 -8.64 -5.99
N PRO A 90 -9.04 -7.37 -5.65
CA PRO A 90 -9.29 -6.97 -4.28
C PRO A 90 -10.64 -7.55 -3.81
N TRP A 91 -10.65 -8.18 -2.63
CA TRP A 91 -11.84 -8.78 -2.06
C TRP A 91 -12.73 -7.74 -1.37
N LEU A 92 -13.23 -6.76 -2.13
CA LEU A 92 -13.97 -5.60 -1.58
C LEU A 92 -15.24 -6.01 -0.81
N LEU A 93 -16.02 -6.94 -1.35
CA LEU A 93 -17.24 -7.43 -0.69
C LEU A 93 -16.91 -8.15 0.62
N ALA A 94 -15.90 -9.03 0.60
CA ALA A 94 -15.45 -9.73 1.80
C ALA A 94 -14.88 -8.74 2.84
N ALA A 95 -14.07 -7.78 2.41
CA ALA A 95 -13.51 -6.75 3.28
C ALA A 95 -14.61 -5.89 3.94
N GLY A 96 -15.66 -5.52 3.18
CA GLY A 96 -16.83 -4.84 3.72
C GLY A 96 -17.57 -5.67 4.77
N SER A 97 -17.75 -6.97 4.52
CA SER A 97 -18.37 -7.89 5.48
C SER A 97 -17.53 -8.06 6.76
N ILE A 98 -16.19 -8.13 6.63
CA ILE A 98 -15.27 -8.21 7.77
C ILE A 98 -15.30 -6.91 8.57
N ALA A 99 -15.30 -5.75 7.91
CA ALA A 99 -15.42 -4.45 8.58
C ALA A 99 -16.70 -4.33 9.41
N ALA A 100 -17.84 -4.78 8.86
CA ALA A 100 -19.12 -4.80 9.57
C ALA A 100 -19.10 -5.80 10.74
N ALA A 101 -18.55 -7.00 10.53
CA ALA A 101 -18.43 -8.01 11.59
C ALA A 101 -17.56 -7.51 12.75
N VAL A 102 -16.43 -6.84 12.47
CA VAL A 102 -15.57 -6.26 13.51
C VAL A 102 -16.25 -5.11 14.24
N LEU A 103 -17.08 -4.30 13.56
CA LEU A 103 -17.88 -3.25 14.22
C LEU A 103 -18.86 -3.87 15.23
N VAL A 104 -19.62 -4.88 14.80
CA VAL A 104 -20.56 -5.58 15.67
C VAL A 104 -19.83 -6.21 16.85
N TRP A 105 -18.69 -6.86 16.60
CA TRP A 105 -17.85 -7.41 17.66
C TRP A 105 -17.35 -6.33 18.64
N ALA A 106 -16.89 -5.18 18.16
CA ALA A 106 -16.46 -4.08 19.03
C ALA A 106 -17.59 -3.56 19.93
N LEU A 107 -18.82 -3.46 19.42
CA LEU A 107 -20.00 -3.06 20.19
C LEU A 107 -20.42 -4.12 21.22
N LEU A 108 -20.35 -5.41 20.85
CA LEU A 108 -20.64 -6.53 21.75
C LEU A 108 -19.60 -6.64 22.87
N TYR A 109 -18.32 -6.40 22.55
CA TYR A 109 -17.23 -6.33 23.52
C TYR A 109 -17.43 -5.17 24.50
N TRP A 110 -17.81 -3.99 24.01
CA TRP A 110 -18.15 -2.84 24.86
C TRP A 110 -19.26 -3.15 25.85
N LYS A 111 -20.29 -3.88 25.42
CA LYS A 111 -21.41 -4.32 26.27
C LYS A 111 -21.03 -5.47 27.22
N THR A 112 -19.76 -5.90 27.23
CA THR A 112 -19.21 -7.04 28.00
C THR A 112 -19.84 -8.40 27.68
N TRP A 113 -20.55 -8.52 26.55
CA TRP A 113 -21.17 -9.77 26.12
C TRP A 113 -20.16 -10.78 25.57
N LEU A 114 -19.04 -10.28 25.05
CA LEU A 114 -17.91 -11.08 24.57
C LEU A 114 -16.68 -10.74 25.40
N GLY A 115 -16.01 -11.78 25.94
CA GLY A 115 -14.75 -11.62 26.68
C GLY A 115 -13.53 -11.43 25.79
N VAL A 116 -13.66 -11.64 24.47
CA VAL A 116 -12.53 -11.59 23.53
C VAL A 116 -12.39 -10.18 22.92
N PRO A 117 -11.23 -9.51 23.05
CA PRO A 117 -11.01 -8.18 22.48
C PRO A 117 -11.04 -8.17 20.95
N PRO A 118 -11.62 -7.13 20.31
CA PRO A 118 -11.64 -6.98 18.85
C PRO A 118 -10.24 -6.90 18.22
N GLY A 119 -9.22 -6.51 18.99
CA GLY A 119 -7.83 -6.44 18.55
C GLY A 119 -7.29 -7.77 18.01
N VAL A 120 -7.86 -8.91 18.40
CA VAL A 120 -7.53 -10.22 17.82
C VAL A 120 -7.85 -10.24 16.32
N GLY A 121 -8.99 -9.68 15.92
CA GLY A 121 -9.36 -9.54 14.51
C GLY A 121 -8.35 -8.69 13.74
N THR A 122 -7.90 -7.57 14.32
CA THR A 122 -6.89 -6.71 13.71
C THR A 122 -5.55 -7.42 13.54
N ALA A 123 -5.11 -8.18 14.55
CA ALA A 123 -3.88 -8.97 14.47
C ALA A 123 -3.96 -10.03 13.35
N LEU A 124 -5.11 -10.69 13.19
CA LEU A 124 -5.34 -11.66 12.11
C LEU A 124 -5.29 -10.98 10.73
N ILE A 125 -5.86 -9.79 10.59
CA ILE A 125 -5.82 -9.02 9.32
C ILE A 125 -4.37 -8.62 9.00
N LEU A 126 -3.60 -8.12 9.97
CA LEU A 126 -2.18 -7.79 9.78
C LEU A 126 -1.35 -9.03 9.41
N PHE A 127 -1.64 -10.17 10.03
CA PHE A 127 -1.02 -11.44 9.69
C PHE A 127 -1.37 -11.88 8.26
N ALA A 128 -2.64 -11.72 7.83
CA ALA A 128 -3.04 -11.98 6.46
C ALA A 128 -2.30 -11.05 5.47
N THR A 129 -2.10 -9.77 5.80
CA THR A 129 -1.28 -8.84 5.01
C THR A 129 0.17 -9.31 4.89
N SER A 130 0.75 -9.81 5.98
CA SER A 130 2.09 -10.42 5.98
C SER A 130 2.19 -11.59 5.01
N LEU A 131 1.19 -12.48 4.99
CA LEU A 131 1.16 -13.62 4.07
C LEU A 131 1.09 -13.20 2.60
N VAL A 132 0.33 -12.14 2.28
CA VAL A 132 0.27 -11.60 0.91
C VAL A 132 1.66 -11.14 0.45
N PHE A 133 2.35 -10.33 1.27
CA PHE A 133 3.71 -9.87 0.96
C PHE A 133 4.73 -11.01 0.93
N PHE A 134 4.59 -12.03 1.78
CA PHE A 134 5.49 -13.17 1.79
C PHE A 134 5.35 -14.00 0.50
N GLN A 135 4.12 -14.20 0.03
CA GLN A 135 3.86 -14.88 -1.24
C GLN A 135 4.40 -14.08 -2.42
N GLU A 136 4.25 -12.75 -2.41
CA GLU A 136 4.74 -11.89 -3.48
C GLU A 136 6.28 -11.82 -3.50
N SER A 137 6.92 -11.75 -2.33
CA SER A 137 8.37 -11.78 -2.19
C SER A 137 8.99 -13.03 -2.80
N ARG A 138 8.33 -14.19 -2.71
CA ARG A 138 8.77 -15.43 -3.37
C ARG A 138 8.64 -15.39 -4.90
N ARG A 139 7.77 -14.55 -5.44
CA ARG A 139 7.55 -14.41 -6.89
C ARG A 139 8.49 -13.39 -7.51
N GLN A 140 8.72 -12.28 -6.83
CA GLN A 140 9.46 -11.13 -7.39
C GLN A 140 10.92 -11.02 -6.88
N GLU A 141 11.33 -11.85 -5.93
CA GLU A 141 12.66 -11.87 -5.29
C GLU A 141 13.10 -10.50 -4.73
N THR A 142 12.15 -9.67 -4.31
CA THR A 142 12.49 -8.34 -3.74
C THR A 142 12.74 -8.42 -2.25
N LEU A 143 13.72 -7.63 -1.81
CA LEU A 143 14.02 -7.47 -0.38
C LEU A 143 12.94 -6.63 0.31
N ALA A 144 12.41 -5.60 -0.35
CA ALA A 144 11.40 -4.72 0.25
C ALA A 144 10.12 -5.50 0.62
N GLU A 145 9.62 -6.38 -0.25
CA GLU A 145 8.43 -7.20 0.05
C GLU A 145 8.70 -8.22 1.16
N ARG A 146 9.91 -8.80 1.21
CA ARG A 146 10.30 -9.72 2.28
C ARG A 146 10.32 -9.01 3.63
N LEU A 147 10.89 -7.82 3.67
CA LEU A 147 10.94 -7.00 4.87
C LEU A 147 9.54 -6.55 5.28
N LEU A 148 8.69 -6.12 4.35
CA LEU A 148 7.28 -5.79 4.62
C LEU A 148 6.54 -6.97 5.24
N ALA A 149 6.72 -8.18 4.69
CA ALA A 149 6.12 -9.39 5.23
C ALA A 149 6.54 -9.63 6.69
N VAL A 150 7.84 -9.54 6.98
CA VAL A 150 8.37 -9.70 8.34
C VAL A 150 7.86 -8.61 9.27
N THR A 151 7.81 -7.35 8.82
CA THR A 151 7.32 -6.23 9.63
C THR A 151 5.84 -6.38 9.95
N PHE A 152 4.98 -6.71 8.99
CA PHE A 152 3.55 -6.95 9.26
C PHE A 152 3.32 -8.19 10.14
N GLY A 153 4.11 -9.26 9.95
CA GLY A 153 4.04 -10.45 10.78
C GLY A 153 4.46 -10.17 12.22
N GLY A 154 5.57 -9.43 12.39
CA GLY A 154 6.03 -8.95 13.69
C GLY A 154 5.02 -8.00 14.35
N TRP A 155 4.36 -7.15 13.57
CA TRP A 155 3.30 -6.28 14.07
C TRP A 155 2.10 -7.07 14.57
N ALA A 156 1.67 -8.10 13.85
CA ALA A 156 0.60 -9.00 14.28
C ALA A 156 0.94 -9.74 15.58
N ILE A 157 2.16 -10.27 15.69
CA ILE A 157 2.66 -10.93 16.92
C ILE A 157 2.70 -9.95 18.08
N LEU A 158 3.21 -8.74 17.84
CA LEU A 158 3.23 -7.69 18.85
C LEU A 158 1.81 -7.39 19.34
N GLN A 159 0.83 -7.23 18.45
CA GLN A 159 -0.57 -7.02 18.85
C GLN A 159 -1.11 -8.19 19.69
N PHE A 160 -0.84 -9.43 19.28
CA PHE A 160 -1.28 -10.60 20.04
C PHE A 160 -0.65 -10.63 21.44
N SER A 161 0.65 -10.31 21.55
CA SER A 161 1.35 -10.23 22.84
C SER A 161 0.75 -9.16 23.76
N LEU A 162 0.36 -8.01 23.22
CA LEU A 162 -0.30 -6.94 23.98
C LEU A 162 -1.68 -7.34 24.49
N ILE A 163 -2.41 -8.14 23.71
CA ILE A 163 -3.74 -8.64 24.11
C ILE A 163 -3.61 -9.64 25.26
N VAL A 164 -2.64 -10.56 25.19
CA VAL A 164 -2.39 -11.56 26.25
C VAL A 164 -1.84 -10.91 27.53
N ALA A 165 -0.95 -9.92 27.39
CA ALA A 165 -0.35 -9.23 28.53
C ALA A 165 -1.31 -8.24 29.23
N ARG A 166 -2.52 -8.04 28.70
CA ARG A 166 -3.50 -7.07 29.23
C ARG A 166 -3.94 -7.36 30.67
N ASP A 167 -3.94 -8.63 31.06
CA ASP A 167 -4.38 -9.07 32.40
C ASP A 167 -3.25 -9.07 33.44
N SER A 168 -1.99 -8.88 33.02
CA SER A 168 -0.86 -8.77 33.94
C SER A 168 -0.64 -7.32 34.38
N GLU A 169 -0.94 -6.99 35.64
CA GLU A 169 -0.75 -5.65 36.25
C GLU A 169 0.70 -5.13 36.22
N SER A 170 1.69 -5.97 35.89
CA SER A 170 3.11 -5.68 36.12
C SER A 170 3.84 -4.97 34.97
N LEU A 171 3.23 -4.80 33.80
CA LEU A 171 3.88 -4.12 32.67
C LEU A 171 3.17 -2.81 32.37
N GLN A 172 3.84 -1.70 32.73
CA GLN A 172 3.41 -0.32 32.49
C GLN A 172 2.75 -0.16 31.11
N GLN A 173 1.42 -0.06 31.12
CA GLN A 173 0.56 0.00 29.95
C GLN A 173 0.93 1.17 29.00
N VAL A 174 1.59 2.21 29.52
CA VAL A 174 1.95 3.45 28.82
C VAL A 174 2.99 3.29 27.72
N GLY A 175 4.01 2.43 27.91
CA GLY A 175 5.08 2.24 26.91
C GLY A 175 4.69 1.30 25.77
N LEU A 176 3.81 0.35 26.08
CA LEU A 176 3.49 -0.80 25.22
C LEU A 176 2.72 -0.40 23.95
N TRP A 177 1.81 0.58 24.02
CA TRP A 177 1.08 1.03 22.82
C TRP A 177 1.95 1.86 21.87
N ALA A 178 2.91 2.63 22.40
CA ALA A 178 3.88 3.36 21.57
C ALA A 178 4.78 2.40 20.78
N MET A 179 4.95 1.15 21.24
CA MET A 179 5.71 0.14 20.49
C MET A 179 5.04 -0.22 19.15
N SER A 180 3.72 -0.03 19.02
CA SER A 180 3.01 -0.22 17.74
C SER A 180 3.41 0.81 16.67
N ALA A 181 3.98 1.94 17.07
CA ALA A 181 4.50 2.94 16.14
C ALA A 181 5.78 2.48 15.43
N VAL A 182 6.55 1.58 16.06
CA VAL A 182 7.81 1.08 15.49
C VAL A 182 7.55 0.27 14.21
N PRO A 183 6.72 -0.80 14.22
CA PRO A 183 6.34 -1.48 12.99
C PRO A 183 5.70 -0.54 11.97
N ALA A 184 4.86 0.42 12.41
CA ALA A 184 4.25 1.38 11.51
C ALA A 184 5.29 2.23 10.76
N ALA A 185 6.30 2.77 11.45
CA ALA A 185 7.37 3.52 10.82
C ALA A 185 8.16 2.66 9.82
N PHE A 186 8.46 1.40 10.17
CA PHE A 186 9.10 0.46 9.26
C PHE A 186 8.23 0.18 8.03
N VAL A 187 6.93 -0.07 8.18
CA VAL A 187 6.01 -0.28 7.06
C VAL A 187 6.01 0.93 6.13
N ALA A 188 5.96 2.15 6.68
CA ALA A 188 6.00 3.37 5.88
C ALA A 188 7.29 3.45 5.02
N ILE A 189 8.46 3.29 5.64
CA ILE A 189 9.75 3.35 4.96
C ILE A 189 9.90 2.23 3.93
N LEU A 190 9.56 1.00 4.30
CA LEU A 190 9.70 -0.17 3.43
C LEU A 190 8.75 -0.10 2.24
N MET A 191 7.56 0.48 2.41
CA MET A 191 6.66 0.70 1.28
C MET A 191 7.25 1.73 0.29
N VAL A 192 7.93 2.77 0.76
CA VAL A 192 8.68 3.69 -0.13
C VAL A 192 9.82 2.98 -0.85
N MET A 193 10.56 2.11 -0.14
CA MET A 193 11.59 1.29 -0.76
C MET A 193 11.01 0.35 -1.83
N ALA A 194 9.86 -0.28 -1.56
CA ALA A 194 9.17 -1.16 -2.51
C ALA A 194 8.75 -0.41 -3.77
N LEU A 195 8.25 0.82 -3.63
CA LEU A 195 7.92 1.71 -4.74
C LEU A 195 9.15 2.04 -5.60
N TYR A 196 10.27 2.35 -4.94
CA TYR A 196 11.52 2.66 -5.64
C TYR A 196 12.05 1.44 -6.40
N GLU A 197 12.06 0.26 -5.79
CA GLU A 197 12.47 -0.99 -6.44
C GLU A 197 11.56 -1.36 -7.62
N GLU A 198 10.26 -1.11 -7.52
CA GLU A 198 9.33 -1.33 -8.63
C GLU A 198 9.63 -0.41 -9.83
N GLU A 199 9.82 0.89 -9.57
CA GLU A 199 10.15 1.87 -10.61
C GLU A 199 11.48 1.55 -11.29
N LYS A 200 12.51 1.21 -10.50
CA LYS A 200 13.82 0.78 -11.02
C LYS A 200 13.66 -0.42 -11.97
N ARG A 201 12.91 -1.45 -11.56
CA ARG A 201 12.65 -2.64 -12.39
C ARG A 201 11.81 -2.34 -13.63
N ARG A 202 10.89 -1.37 -13.58
CA ARG A 202 10.14 -0.91 -14.77
C ARG A 202 11.07 -0.22 -15.77
N VAL A 203 11.96 0.66 -15.30
CA VAL A 203 12.95 1.34 -16.14
C VAL A 203 13.92 0.33 -16.76
N GLU A 204 14.46 -0.61 -15.99
CA GLU A 204 15.36 -1.66 -16.50
C GLU A 204 14.69 -2.52 -17.58
N ARG A 205 13.44 -2.95 -17.36
CA ARG A 205 12.69 -3.71 -18.37
C ARG A 205 12.42 -2.91 -19.65
N ASN A 206 12.07 -1.63 -19.52
CA ASN A 206 11.87 -0.75 -20.67
C ASN A 206 13.19 -0.52 -21.43
N MET A 207 14.31 -0.37 -20.72
CA MET A 207 15.63 -0.23 -21.32
C MET A 207 16.04 -1.49 -22.08
N LEU A 208 15.79 -2.68 -21.52
CA LEU A 208 16.04 -3.95 -22.19
C LEU A 208 15.15 -4.14 -23.43
N ALA A 209 13.88 -3.76 -23.34
CA ALA A 209 12.96 -3.80 -24.48
C ALA A 209 13.40 -2.85 -25.60
N LEU A 210 13.83 -1.63 -25.27
CA LEU A 210 14.36 -0.67 -26.24
C LEU A 210 15.69 -1.12 -26.85
N SER A 211 16.59 -1.69 -26.04
CA SER A 211 17.86 -2.26 -26.52
C SER A 211 17.64 -3.44 -27.45
N ASN A 212 16.73 -4.36 -27.10
CA ASN A 212 16.34 -5.49 -27.95
C ASN A 212 15.69 -5.00 -29.26
N LEU A 213 14.83 -3.98 -29.19
CA LEU A 213 14.23 -3.39 -30.39
C LEU A 213 15.28 -2.72 -31.27
N ASN A 214 16.25 -2.00 -30.70
CA ASN A 214 17.36 -1.41 -31.43
C ASN A 214 18.26 -2.46 -32.09
N LEU A 215 18.56 -3.56 -31.39
CA LEU A 215 19.33 -4.70 -31.93
C LEU A 215 18.57 -5.41 -33.05
N ALA A 216 17.28 -5.66 -32.86
CA ALA A 216 16.41 -6.19 -33.90
C ALA A 216 16.39 -5.24 -35.12
N THR A 217 16.32 -3.92 -34.89
CA THR A 217 16.39 -2.92 -35.97
C THR A 217 17.74 -2.80 -36.65
N SER A 218 18.86 -3.00 -35.93
CA SER A 218 20.20 -3.01 -36.52
C SER A 218 20.55 -4.32 -37.23
N SER A 219 19.78 -5.40 -36.99
CA SER A 219 19.88 -6.66 -37.73
C SER A 219 18.92 -6.74 -38.93
N PHE A 220 18.10 -5.69 -39.18
CA PHE A 220 17.15 -5.70 -40.27
C PHE A 220 17.83 -5.62 -41.63
N VAL A 221 17.96 -6.79 -42.26
CA VAL A 221 18.19 -6.96 -43.69
C VAL A 221 16.93 -6.50 -44.44
N GLY A 222 16.98 -5.32 -45.05
CA GLY A 222 16.25 -4.85 -46.25
C GLY A 222 14.71 -4.95 -46.33
N GLY A 223 14.11 -6.12 -46.07
CA GLY A 223 12.68 -6.38 -46.30
C GLY A 223 11.77 -6.08 -45.10
N GLU A 224 12.29 -6.13 -43.87
CA GLU A 224 11.45 -6.02 -42.66
C GLU A 224 11.07 -4.57 -42.30
N ILE A 225 11.89 -3.60 -42.67
CA ILE A 225 11.62 -2.16 -42.47
C ILE A 225 10.37 -1.74 -43.27
N GLN A 226 10.24 -2.20 -44.51
CA GLN A 226 9.08 -1.92 -45.36
C GLN A 226 7.78 -2.46 -44.74
N ARG A 227 7.84 -3.68 -44.18
CA ARG A 227 6.70 -4.31 -43.51
C ARG A 227 6.30 -3.59 -42.22
N MET A 228 7.29 -3.09 -41.46
CA MET A 228 7.03 -2.35 -40.24
C MET A 228 6.45 -0.95 -40.49
N LEU A 229 6.96 -0.23 -41.50
CA LEU A 229 6.41 1.07 -41.93
C LEU A 229 4.99 0.93 -42.49
N ALA A 230 4.71 -0.11 -43.27
CA ALA A 230 3.36 -0.40 -43.75
C ALA A 230 2.39 -0.64 -42.58
N GLN A 231 2.80 -1.43 -41.58
CA GLN A 231 1.97 -1.73 -40.42
C GLN A 231 1.74 -0.50 -39.51
N ALA A 232 2.73 0.39 -39.40
CA ALA A 232 2.59 1.67 -38.70
C ALA A 232 1.62 2.62 -39.42
N LEU A 233 1.72 2.71 -40.75
CA LEU A 233 0.81 3.49 -41.59
C LEU A 233 -0.64 3.01 -41.45
N ASP A 234 -0.88 1.70 -41.54
CA ASP A 234 -2.23 1.12 -41.39
C ASP A 234 -2.83 1.40 -40.02
N ARG A 235 -2.03 1.38 -38.94
CA ARG A 235 -2.52 1.74 -37.60
C ARG A 235 -2.91 3.21 -37.50
N VAL A 236 -2.11 4.12 -38.07
CA VAL A 236 -2.42 5.55 -38.07
C VAL A 236 -3.65 5.85 -38.93
N LEU A 237 -3.74 5.27 -40.13
CA LEU A 237 -4.91 5.41 -41.01
C LEU A 237 -6.17 4.83 -40.37
N GLY A 238 -6.07 3.69 -39.67
CA GLY A 238 -7.17 3.08 -38.94
C GLY A 238 -7.68 3.93 -37.77
N VAL A 239 -6.78 4.61 -37.05
CA VAL A 239 -7.15 5.52 -35.95
C VAL A 239 -7.81 6.80 -36.47
N VAL A 240 -7.33 7.34 -37.60
CA VAL A 240 -7.83 8.61 -38.16
C VAL A 240 -8.99 8.40 -39.17
N ARG A 241 -9.34 7.14 -39.47
CA ARG A 241 -10.39 6.74 -40.44
C ARG A 241 -10.17 7.32 -41.85
N ILE A 242 -8.93 7.41 -42.30
CA ILE A 242 -8.58 7.87 -43.65
C ILE A 242 -8.36 6.64 -44.54
N PRO A 243 -8.97 6.55 -45.74
CA PRO A 243 -8.99 5.33 -46.56
C PRO A 243 -7.64 4.98 -47.21
N ALA A 244 -6.73 5.94 -47.37
CA ALA A 244 -5.39 5.70 -47.89
C ALA A 244 -4.42 6.81 -47.44
N GLY A 245 -3.14 6.47 -47.33
CA GLY A 245 -2.06 7.40 -47.05
C GLY A 245 -0.75 6.89 -47.65
N ALA A 246 0.24 7.76 -47.77
CA ALA A 246 1.58 7.41 -48.24
C ALA A 246 2.63 7.96 -47.28
N LEU A 247 3.67 7.16 -47.04
CA LEU A 247 4.81 7.53 -46.21
C LEU A 247 5.97 7.86 -47.14
N PHE A 248 6.33 9.14 -47.24
CA PHE A 248 7.48 9.59 -48.01
C PHE A 248 8.71 9.61 -47.09
N LEU A 249 9.66 8.72 -47.36
CA LEU A 249 10.96 8.74 -46.72
C LEU A 249 11.88 9.63 -47.56
N HIS A 250 12.20 10.81 -47.05
CA HIS A 250 13.26 11.62 -47.62
C HIS A 250 14.59 11.08 -47.10
N HIS A 251 15.39 10.46 -47.96
CA HIS A 251 16.77 10.17 -47.62
C HIS A 251 17.51 11.49 -47.59
N GLY A 252 17.97 11.89 -46.40
CA GLY A 252 18.83 13.05 -46.26
C GLY A 252 20.06 12.85 -47.15
N ASP A 253 20.37 13.87 -47.95
CA ASP A 253 21.52 13.89 -48.83
C ASP A 253 22.78 13.49 -48.01
N PRO A 254 23.60 12.53 -48.47
CA PRO A 254 24.85 12.16 -47.80
C PRO A 254 25.84 13.34 -47.67
N GLN A 255 25.59 14.46 -48.34
CA GLN A 255 26.24 15.73 -48.04
C GLN A 255 25.29 16.58 -47.18
N GLY A 256 25.67 16.81 -45.92
CA GLY A 256 24.90 17.58 -44.95
C GLY A 256 24.51 19.00 -45.43
N PRO A 257 23.73 19.75 -44.63
CA PRO A 257 23.03 20.95 -45.09
C PRO A 257 24.01 21.97 -45.69
N THR A 258 23.93 22.16 -47.01
CA THR A 258 24.45 23.38 -47.63
C THR A 258 23.45 24.50 -47.34
N SER A 259 23.78 25.26 -46.29
CA SER A 259 23.41 26.67 -46.03
C SER A 259 22.02 27.16 -46.42
#